data_AF-A0A1I5L5B5-F1
#
_entry.id   AF-A0A1I5L5B5-F1
#
_cell.length_a   1.000
_cell.length_b   1.000
_cell.length_c   1.000
_cell.angle_alpha   90.00
_cell.angle_beta   90.00
_cell.angle_gamma   90.00
#
_symmetry.space_group_name_H-M   'P 1'
#
loop_
_entity.id
_entity.type
_entity.pdbx_description
1 polymer ?
#
loop_
_entity_poly.entity_id
_entity_poly.type
_entity_poly.pdbx_seq_one_letter_code
_entity_poly.pdbx_strand_id
1 'polypeptide(L)'
;MGYTTNSGRHDPDAGDDELRARIADLQNELNGLRRALHTRATIEQAMGVLIVSHRCTPQQAFRILVRLSQQHNIKLYRVAQVLVRLAARVEPDRLEPLLRRAAQTGGPGLEPVDSAAEPAEPDSALIALARRLVDADKDGMDGDAREALTDLYELLVERGWVPPYETLATLRVRP
;
A
#
# COMPACT_ATOMS: atom_id res chain seq x y z
N MET A 1 29.12 64.04 5.77
CA MET A 1 27.82 63.70 5.15
C MET A 1 27.71 62.18 5.17
N GLY A 2 26.75 61.65 5.92
CA GLY A 2 26.76 60.29 6.47
C GLY A 2 26.61 59.17 5.44
N TYR A 3 27.38 58.12 5.67
CA TYR A 3 27.24 56.79 5.09
C TYR A 3 25.96 56.17 5.67
N THR A 4 24.92 55.98 4.85
CA THR A 4 23.81 55.11 5.25
C THR A 4 24.25 53.67 5.07
N THR A 5 24.43 53.00 6.20
CA THR A 5 24.75 51.58 6.33
C THR A 5 23.69 50.70 5.68
N ASN A 6 24.18 49.77 4.86
CA ASN A 6 23.57 48.51 4.49
C ASN A 6 22.90 47.82 5.69
N SER A 7 21.70 47.25 5.48
CA SER A 7 21.38 45.86 5.83
C SER A 7 19.88 45.65 5.71
N GLY A 8 19.45 45.17 4.53
CA GLY A 8 18.29 44.28 4.49
C GLY A 8 18.67 43.04 5.29
N ARG A 9 18.31 43.04 6.58
CA ARG A 9 18.38 41.87 7.43
C ARG A 9 17.30 40.91 6.93
N HIS A 10 17.63 40.13 5.90
CA HIS A 10 16.91 38.90 5.60
C HIS A 10 17.25 37.96 6.75
N ASP A 11 16.35 37.86 7.73
CA ASP A 11 16.50 36.87 8.81
C ASP A 11 16.35 35.48 8.17
N PRO A 12 17.44 34.71 8.04
CA PRO A 12 17.37 33.40 7.39
C PRO A 12 16.45 32.44 8.16
N ASP A 13 16.28 32.68 9.46
CA ASP A 13 15.41 31.92 10.36
C ASP A 13 13.92 32.05 9.99
N ALA A 14 13.49 33.22 9.49
CA ALA A 14 12.10 33.44 9.09
C ALA A 14 11.72 32.67 7.80
N GLY A 15 12.66 32.54 6.87
CA GLY A 15 12.49 31.72 5.67
C GLY A 15 12.47 30.22 6.00
N ASP A 16 13.35 29.79 6.91
CA ASP A 16 13.39 28.42 7.40
C ASP A 16 12.11 28.05 8.17
N ASP A 17 11.54 28.95 8.96
CA ASP A 17 10.27 28.75 9.66
C ASP A 17 9.07 28.65 8.72
N GLU A 18 9.00 29.48 7.68
CA GLU A 18 7.96 29.41 6.66
C GLU A 18 8.05 28.09 5.86
N LEU A 19 9.26 27.68 5.48
CA LEU A 19 9.52 26.39 4.83
C LEU A 19 9.13 25.22 5.74
N ARG A 20 9.46 25.27 7.03
CA ARG A 20 9.07 24.23 8.02
C ARG A 20 7.56 24.15 8.17
N ALA A 21 6.87 25.29 8.27
CA ALA A 21 5.42 25.33 8.33
C ALA A 21 4.79 24.72 7.06
N ARG A 22 5.33 25.07 5.89
CA ARG A 22 4.84 24.53 4.62
C ARG A 22 5.06 23.02 4.49
N ILE A 23 6.20 22.52 4.94
CA ILE A 23 6.50 21.08 5.00
C ILE A 23 5.52 20.37 5.95
N ALA A 24 5.23 20.95 7.12
CA ALA A 24 4.29 20.38 8.07
C ALA A 24 2.87 20.27 7.50
N ASP A 25 2.40 21.29 6.79
CA ASP A 25 1.09 21.27 6.13
C ASP A 25 0.99 20.19 5.06
N LEU A 26 2.01 20.09 4.18
CA LEU A 26 2.06 19.05 3.16
C LEU A 26 2.13 17.65 3.77
N GLN A 27 2.87 17.46 4.86
CA GLN A 27 2.91 16.19 5.58
C GLN A 27 1.53 15.84 6.17
N ASN A 28 0.80 16.81 6.71
CA ASN A 28 -0.55 16.59 7.22
C ASN A 28 -1.54 16.19 6.13
N GLU A 29 -1.48 16.86 4.98
CA GLU A 29 -2.31 16.55 3.82
C GLU A 29 -2.01 15.15 3.27
N LEU A 30 -0.72 14.83 3.08
CA LEU A 30 -0.28 13.48 2.68
C LEU A 30 -0.77 12.42 3.66
N ASN A 31 -0.67 12.66 4.97
CA ASN A 31 -1.18 11.73 5.98
C ASN A 31 -2.70 11.58 5.92
N GLY A 32 -3.44 12.66 5.62
CA GLY A 32 -4.89 12.63 5.41
C GLY A 32 -5.28 11.77 4.21
N LEU A 33 -4.66 12.02 3.06
CA LEU A 33 -4.84 11.24 1.84
C LEU A 33 -4.51 9.77 2.06
N ARG A 34 -3.39 9.49 2.73
CA ARG A 34 -2.96 8.13 3.05
C ARG A 34 -4.00 7.37 3.87
N ARG A 35 -4.52 7.98 4.94
CA ARG A 35 -5.60 7.39 5.75
C ARG A 35 -6.86 7.13 4.93
N ALA A 36 -7.24 8.05 4.05
CA ALA A 36 -8.42 7.89 3.20
C ALA A 36 -8.27 6.71 2.23
N LEU A 37 -7.10 6.58 1.59
CA LEU A 37 -6.78 5.47 0.69
C LEU A 37 -6.77 4.13 1.41
N HIS A 38 -6.13 4.04 2.58
CA HIS A 38 -6.12 2.83 3.39
C HIS A 38 -7.55 2.39 3.75
N THR A 39 -8.37 3.35 4.21
CA THR A 39 -9.76 3.12 4.58
C THR A 39 -10.55 2.55 3.39
N ARG A 40 -10.41 3.15 2.21
CA ARG A 40 -11.07 2.68 1.00
C ARG A 40 -10.62 1.28 0.62
N ALA A 41 -9.31 1.02 0.59
CA ALA A 41 -8.77 -0.29 0.24
C ALA A 41 -9.31 -1.41 1.14
N THR A 42 -9.34 -1.20 2.47
CA THR A 42 -9.90 -2.19 3.41
C THR A 42 -11.39 -2.44 3.17
N ILE A 43 -12.17 -1.38 2.86
CA ILE A 43 -13.60 -1.52 2.56
C ILE A 43 -13.81 -2.33 1.29
N GLU A 44 -13.05 -2.06 0.23
CA GLU A 44 -13.12 -2.80 -1.03
C GLU A 44 -12.77 -4.30 -0.83
N GLN A 45 -11.74 -4.60 -0.03
CA GLN A 45 -11.40 -5.99 0.32
C GLN A 45 -12.54 -6.70 1.05
N ALA A 46 -13.14 -6.04 2.04
CA ALA A 46 -14.29 -6.59 2.78
C ALA A 46 -15.50 -6.80 1.87
N MET A 47 -15.75 -5.89 0.92
CA MET A 47 -16.78 -6.08 -0.10
C MET A 47 -16.49 -7.29 -0.97
N GLY A 48 -15.24 -7.48 -1.42
CA GLY A 48 -14.83 -8.67 -2.18
C GLY A 48 -15.16 -9.99 -1.46
N VAL A 49 -14.85 -10.08 -0.17
CA VAL A 49 -15.21 -11.24 0.66
C VAL A 49 -16.73 -11.48 0.66
N LEU A 50 -17.53 -10.43 0.87
CA LEU A 50 -18.99 -10.52 0.90
C LEU A 50 -19.60 -10.89 -0.46
N ILE A 51 -19.03 -10.40 -1.56
CA ILE A 51 -19.47 -10.74 -2.92
C ILE A 51 -19.30 -12.25 -3.15
N VAL A 52 -18.16 -12.81 -2.76
CA VAL A 52 -17.88 -14.24 -2.92
C VAL A 52 -18.79 -15.08 -2.00
N SER A 53 -18.94 -14.69 -0.74
CA SER A 53 -19.70 -15.47 0.24
C SER A 53 -21.22 -15.39 0.06
N HIS A 54 -21.75 -14.23 -0.37
CA HIS A 54 -23.19 -13.99 -0.51
C HIS A 54 -23.67 -13.95 -1.97
N ARG A 55 -22.77 -14.11 -2.95
CA ARG A 55 -23.09 -14.06 -4.39
C ARG A 55 -23.89 -12.79 -4.75
N CYS A 56 -23.46 -11.66 -4.21
CA CYS A 56 -24.18 -10.39 -4.32
C CYS A 56 -23.39 -9.37 -5.17
N THR A 57 -24.06 -8.28 -5.59
CA THR A 57 -23.39 -7.20 -6.33
C THR A 57 -22.54 -6.33 -5.40
N PRO A 58 -21.56 -5.57 -5.92
CA PRO A 58 -20.78 -4.63 -5.10
C PRO A 58 -21.64 -3.65 -4.29
N GLN A 59 -22.72 -3.13 -4.89
CA GLN A 59 -23.65 -2.22 -4.21
C GLN A 59 -24.44 -2.91 -3.10
N GLN A 60 -24.69 -4.22 -3.21
CA GLN A 60 -25.31 -5.00 -2.15
C GLN A 60 -24.31 -5.29 -1.02
N ALA A 61 -23.08 -5.67 -1.35
CA ALA A 61 -22.00 -5.87 -0.39
C ALA A 61 -21.73 -4.62 0.45
N PHE A 62 -21.64 -3.45 -0.18
CA PHE A 62 -21.50 -2.18 0.53
C PHE A 62 -22.67 -1.92 1.50
N ARG A 63 -23.92 -2.15 1.05
CA ARG A 63 -25.11 -1.99 1.89
C ARG A 63 -25.10 -2.95 3.09
N ILE A 64 -24.57 -4.16 2.93
CA ILE A 64 -24.38 -5.09 4.05
C ILE A 64 -23.38 -4.52 5.07
N LEU A 65 -22.24 -3.98 4.61
CA LEU A 65 -21.27 -3.34 5.52
C LEU A 65 -21.86 -2.13 6.26
N VAL A 66 -22.63 -1.29 5.56
CA VAL A 66 -23.35 -0.15 6.18
C VAL A 66 -24.34 -0.64 7.23
N ARG A 67 -25.13 -1.68 6.92
CA ARG A 67 -26.09 -2.26 7.86
C ARG A 67 -25.39 -2.79 9.11
N LEU A 68 -24.30 -3.56 8.95
CA LEU A 68 -23.52 -4.09 10.08
C LEU A 68 -22.90 -2.96 10.92
N SER A 69 -22.38 -1.93 10.27
CA SER A 69 -21.85 -0.73 10.92
C SER A 69 -22.90 -0.04 11.79
N GLN A 70 -24.12 0.14 11.26
CA GLN A 70 -25.23 0.76 11.98
C GLN A 70 -25.76 -0.13 13.10
N GLN A 71 -25.98 -1.42 12.84
CA GLN A 71 -26.50 -2.38 13.81
C GLN A 71 -25.59 -2.51 15.04
N HIS A 72 -24.28 -2.43 14.84
CA HIS A 72 -23.31 -2.55 15.93
C HIS A 72 -22.78 -1.20 16.43
N ASN A 73 -23.20 -0.08 15.83
CA ASN A 73 -22.70 1.27 16.13
C ASN A 73 -21.16 1.36 16.09
N ILE A 74 -20.55 0.75 15.08
CA ILE A 74 -19.10 0.72 14.87
C ILE A 74 -18.79 1.40 13.54
N LYS A 75 -17.72 2.20 13.48
CA LYS A 75 -17.26 2.84 12.23
C LYS A 75 -17.09 1.78 11.12
N LEU A 76 -17.64 2.06 9.94
CA LEU A 76 -17.68 1.12 8.82
C LEU A 76 -16.31 0.50 8.47
N TYR A 77 -15.23 1.29 8.50
CA TYR A 77 -13.89 0.76 8.23
C TYR A 77 -13.43 -0.29 9.27
N ARG A 78 -13.85 -0.17 10.53
CA ARG A 78 -13.54 -1.16 11.57
C ARG A 78 -14.29 -2.46 11.33
N VAL A 79 -15.55 -2.38 10.87
CA VAL A 79 -16.32 -3.57 10.47
C VAL A 79 -15.62 -4.28 9.31
N ALA A 80 -15.18 -3.52 8.29
CA ALA A 80 -14.41 -4.04 7.18
C ALA A 80 -13.09 -4.72 7.65
N GLN A 81 -12.32 -4.08 8.54
CA GLN A 81 -11.10 -4.67 9.11
C GLN A 81 -11.36 -5.97 9.89
N VAL A 82 -12.45 -6.05 10.66
CA VAL A 82 -12.82 -7.28 11.36
C VAL A 82 -13.15 -8.38 10.36
N LEU A 83 -13.94 -8.06 9.33
CA LEU A 83 -14.36 -9.02 8.32
C LEU A 83 -13.18 -9.57 7.51
N VAL A 84 -12.26 -8.71 7.06
CA VAL A 84 -11.03 -9.13 6.36
C VAL A 84 -10.16 -10.04 7.24
N ARG A 85 -9.99 -9.70 8.52
CA ARG A 85 -9.21 -10.54 9.46
C ARG A 85 -9.86 -11.90 9.70
N LEU A 86 -11.19 -11.98 9.72
CA LEU A 86 -11.89 -13.25 9.82
C LEU A 86 -11.74 -14.07 8.54
N ALA A 87 -11.84 -13.43 7.37
CA ALA A 87 -11.66 -14.08 6.08
C ALA A 87 -10.23 -14.64 5.90
N ALA A 88 -9.21 -13.93 6.40
CA ALA A 88 -7.81 -14.38 6.35
C ALA A 88 -7.53 -15.64 7.18
N ARG A 89 -8.46 -16.08 8.04
CA ARG A 89 -8.35 -17.36 8.77
C ARG A 89 -8.94 -18.54 8.01
N VAL A 90 -9.53 -18.31 6.84
CA VAL A 90 -10.10 -19.37 5.99
C VAL A 90 -8.97 -20.02 5.20
N GLU A 91 -8.83 -21.34 5.33
CA GLU A 91 -7.80 -22.12 4.63
C GLU A 91 -7.84 -21.91 3.10
N PRO A 92 -6.69 -21.66 2.45
CA PRO A 92 -6.58 -21.34 1.02
C PRO A 92 -7.10 -22.47 0.11
N ASP A 93 -7.12 -23.71 0.59
CA ASP A 93 -7.61 -24.90 -0.15
C ASP A 93 -9.06 -24.78 -0.63
N ARG A 94 -9.87 -23.92 -0.01
CA ARG A 94 -11.25 -23.66 -0.44
C ARG A 94 -11.36 -22.66 -1.59
N LEU A 95 -10.34 -21.84 -1.81
CA LEU A 95 -10.32 -20.81 -2.86
C LEU A 95 -9.80 -21.38 -4.18
N GLU A 96 -8.80 -22.27 -4.12
CA GLU A 96 -8.13 -22.85 -5.28
C GLU A 96 -9.10 -23.47 -6.31
N PRO A 97 -10.10 -24.29 -5.93
CA PRO A 97 -11.05 -24.86 -6.90
C PRO A 97 -11.95 -23.80 -7.56
N LEU A 98 -12.28 -22.71 -6.84
CA LEU A 98 -13.13 -21.63 -7.34
C LEU A 98 -12.37 -20.75 -8.33
N LEU A 99 -11.11 -20.43 -8.03
CA LEU A 99 -10.23 -19.67 -8.91
C LEU A 99 -9.94 -20.45 -10.20
N ARG A 100 -9.60 -21.74 -10.06
CA ARG A 100 -9.37 -22.64 -11.20
C ARG A 100 -10.60 -22.73 -12.11
N ARG A 101 -11.79 -22.81 -11.52
CA ARG A 101 -13.05 -22.78 -12.28
C ARG A 101 -13.27 -21.43 -12.98
N ALA A 102 -13.01 -20.31 -12.31
CA ALA A 102 -13.16 -18.98 -12.90
C ALA A 102 -12.21 -18.76 -14.09
N ALA A 103 -10.96 -19.20 -13.98
CA ALA A 103 -9.98 -19.17 -15.07
C ALA A 103 -10.41 -20.02 -16.27
N GLN A 104 -10.92 -21.23 -16.03
CA GLN A 104 -11.43 -22.12 -17.09
C GLN A 104 -12.70 -21.61 -17.78
N THR A 105 -13.50 -20.81 -17.07
CA THR A 105 -14.78 -20.30 -17.61
C THR A 105 -14.62 -18.91 -18.26
N GLY A 106 -13.39 -18.35 -18.32
CA GLY A 106 -13.15 -17.01 -18.87
C GLY A 106 -13.86 -15.91 -18.08
N GLY A 107 -13.90 -16.03 -16.75
CA GLY A 107 -14.52 -15.04 -15.88
C GLY A 107 -13.90 -13.64 -16.06
N PRO A 108 -14.66 -12.55 -15.83
CA PRO A 108 -14.18 -11.20 -16.10
C PRO A 108 -12.95 -10.89 -15.24
N GLY A 109 -11.79 -10.74 -15.88
CA GLY A 109 -10.56 -10.24 -15.26
C GLY A 109 -9.49 -11.27 -14.89
N LEU A 110 -9.63 -12.54 -15.29
CA LEU A 110 -8.54 -13.53 -15.22
C LEU A 110 -8.07 -13.87 -16.64
N GLU A 111 -7.62 -12.86 -17.38
CA GLU A 111 -6.82 -13.14 -18.58
C GLU A 111 -5.60 -13.97 -18.14
N PRO A 112 -5.29 -15.09 -18.80
CA PRO A 112 -4.09 -15.85 -18.48
C PRO A 112 -2.89 -14.93 -18.64
N VAL A 113 -2.17 -14.68 -17.54
CA VAL A 113 -0.79 -14.19 -17.63
C VAL A 113 -0.03 -15.30 -18.33
N ASP A 114 0.21 -15.08 -19.62
CA ASP A 114 1.00 -15.90 -20.53
C ASP A 114 0.47 -17.30 -20.89
N SER A 115 -0.20 -17.39 -22.04
CA SER A 115 -0.33 -18.67 -22.78
C SER A 115 0.90 -19.00 -23.64
N ALA A 116 2.03 -18.31 -23.48
CA ALA A 116 3.26 -18.57 -24.24
C ALA A 116 4.58 -18.15 -23.55
N ALA A 117 4.60 -17.89 -22.24
CA ALA A 117 5.88 -17.66 -21.56
C ALA A 117 6.50 -19.00 -21.22
N GLU A 118 7.68 -19.26 -21.77
CA GLU A 118 8.64 -20.19 -21.19
C GLU A 118 8.76 -19.93 -19.68
N PRO A 119 9.04 -20.94 -18.83
CA PRO A 119 9.21 -20.71 -17.39
C PRO A 119 10.20 -19.57 -17.19
N ALA A 120 9.70 -18.41 -16.75
CA ALA A 120 10.48 -17.19 -16.65
C ALA A 120 11.72 -17.51 -15.82
N GLU A 121 12.90 -17.35 -16.41
CA GLU A 121 14.14 -17.56 -15.67
C GLU A 121 14.09 -16.72 -14.40
N PRO A 122 14.48 -17.29 -13.24
CA PRO A 122 14.39 -16.60 -11.98
C PRO A 122 15.20 -15.29 -12.07
N ASP A 123 14.51 -14.19 -11.78
CA ASP A 123 15.03 -12.85 -11.94
C ASP A 123 16.26 -12.61 -11.05
N SER A 124 17.44 -12.69 -11.66
CA SER A 124 18.72 -12.65 -10.98
C SER A 124 18.96 -11.32 -10.26
N ALA A 125 18.43 -10.22 -10.78
CA ALA A 125 18.50 -8.90 -10.15
C ALA A 125 17.67 -8.86 -8.85
N LEU A 126 16.45 -9.40 -8.88
CA LEU A 126 15.60 -9.50 -7.71
C LEU A 126 16.22 -10.40 -6.63
N ILE A 127 16.79 -11.53 -7.04
CA ILE A 127 17.48 -12.46 -6.12
C ILE A 127 18.72 -11.80 -5.49
N ALA A 128 19.51 -11.05 -6.26
CA ALA A 128 20.69 -10.36 -5.74
C ALA A 128 20.31 -9.29 -4.70
N LEU A 129 19.28 -8.49 -4.96
CA LEU A 129 18.79 -7.48 -4.03
C LEU A 129 18.17 -8.10 -2.77
N ALA A 130 17.40 -9.18 -2.91
CA ALA A 130 16.85 -9.92 -1.78
C ALA A 130 17.95 -10.53 -0.88
N ARG A 131 19.03 -11.04 -1.47
CA ARG A 131 20.19 -11.54 -0.71
C ARG A 131 20.90 -10.42 0.04
N ARG A 132 21.17 -9.29 -0.63
CA ARG A 132 21.79 -8.12 -0.01
C ARG A 132 20.98 -7.61 1.18
N LEU A 133 19.66 -7.58 1.07
CA LEU A 133 18.77 -7.20 2.17
C LEU A 133 18.92 -8.15 3.38
N VAL A 134 18.94 -9.46 3.13
CA VAL A 134 19.10 -10.48 4.19
C VAL A 134 20.46 -10.38 4.86
N ASP A 135 21.52 -10.07 4.12
CA ASP A 135 22.87 -9.96 4.67
C ASP A 135 23.02 -8.66 5.48
N ALA A 136 22.48 -7.54 5.00
CA ALA A 136 22.48 -6.28 5.74
C ALA A 136 21.66 -6.34 7.05
N ASP A 137 20.57 -7.13 7.09
CA ASP A 137 19.79 -7.38 8.30
C ASP A 137 20.57 -8.21 9.34
N LYS A 138 21.33 -9.22 8.90
CA LYS A 138 22.20 -10.02 9.78
C LYS A 138 23.35 -9.22 10.37
N ASP A 139 23.87 -8.25 9.62
CA ASP A 139 25.00 -7.42 10.04
C ASP A 139 24.57 -6.31 11.03
N GLY A 140 23.26 -6.16 11.30
CA GLY A 140 22.72 -5.18 12.25
C GLY A 140 22.93 -3.73 11.81
N MET A 141 23.32 -3.50 10.55
CA MET A 141 23.49 -2.17 9.97
C MET A 141 22.15 -1.67 9.41
N ASP A 142 21.40 -1.02 10.29
CA ASP A 142 20.07 -0.44 10.06
C ASP A 142 19.97 0.51 8.84
N GLY A 143 21.09 1.05 8.35
CA GLY A 143 21.17 1.92 7.18
C GLY A 143 21.27 1.14 5.86
N ASP A 144 22.11 0.11 5.83
CA ASP A 144 22.37 -0.70 4.62
C ASP A 144 21.17 -1.60 4.29
N ALA A 145 20.49 -2.13 5.32
CA ALA A 145 19.25 -2.87 5.16
C ALA A 145 18.12 -1.99 4.60
N ARG A 146 18.05 -0.73 5.01
CA ARG A 146 17.06 0.24 4.47
C ARG A 146 17.33 0.59 3.01
N GLU A 147 18.59 0.75 2.65
CA GLU A 147 19.00 1.02 1.27
C GLU A 147 18.69 -0.19 0.37
N ALA A 148 19.07 -1.41 0.80
CA ALA A 148 18.77 -2.64 0.08
C ALA A 148 17.26 -2.87 -0.10
N LEU A 149 16.45 -2.53 0.91
CA LEU A 149 14.98 -2.62 0.85
C LEU A 149 14.40 -1.65 -0.19
N THR A 150 14.96 -0.44 -0.27
CA THR A 150 14.50 0.60 -1.20
C THR A 150 14.77 0.18 -2.65
N ASP A 151 15.98 -0.31 -2.92
CA ASP A 151 16.36 -0.78 -4.27
C ASP A 151 15.53 -1.99 -4.71
N LEU A 152 15.28 -2.94 -3.81
CA LEU A 152 14.42 -4.10 -4.09
C LEU A 152 12.98 -3.65 -4.40
N TYR A 153 12.49 -2.65 -3.68
CA TYR A 153 11.17 -2.09 -3.89
C TYR A 153 11.04 -1.41 -5.26
N GLU A 154 11.99 -0.57 -5.65
CA GLU A 154 11.98 0.11 -6.95
C GLU A 154 11.96 -0.91 -8.09
N LEU A 155 12.81 -1.95 -8.00
CA LEU A 155 12.88 -3.02 -8.97
C LEU A 155 11.53 -3.77 -9.14
N LEU A 156 10.84 -4.01 -8.02
CA LEU A 156 9.53 -4.67 -8.01
C LEU A 156 8.45 -3.80 -8.68
N VAL A 157 8.44 -2.50 -8.37
CA VAL A 157 7.48 -1.56 -8.96
C VAL A 157 7.69 -1.41 -10.47
N GLU A 158 8.94 -1.33 -10.93
CA GLU A 158 9.27 -1.31 -12.36
C GLU A 158 8.75 -2.55 -13.10
N ARG A 159 8.71 -3.70 -12.41
CA ARG A 159 8.17 -4.96 -12.94
C ARG A 159 6.65 -5.10 -12.77
N GLY A 160 5.97 -4.03 -12.41
CA GLY A 160 4.51 -3.99 -12.29
C GLY A 160 3.97 -4.62 -11.00
N TRP A 161 4.82 -4.93 -10.03
CA TRP A 161 4.35 -5.37 -8.73
C TRP A 161 3.75 -4.19 -7.96
N VAL A 162 2.50 -4.35 -7.52
CA VAL A 162 1.81 -3.35 -6.69
C VAL A 162 1.81 -3.83 -5.24
N PRO A 163 2.59 -3.18 -4.35
CA PRO A 163 2.63 -3.52 -2.92
C PRO A 163 1.26 -3.37 -2.25
N PRO A 164 0.99 -4.19 -1.21
CA PRO A 164 -0.05 -3.88 -0.24
C PRO A 164 0.14 -2.47 0.33
N TYR A 165 -0.96 -1.78 0.57
CA TYR A 165 -0.94 -0.39 1.06
C TYR A 165 -0.14 -0.21 2.35
N GLU A 166 -0.14 -1.22 3.24
CA GLU A 166 0.60 -1.19 4.49
C GLU A 166 2.12 -1.09 4.24
N THR A 167 2.62 -1.76 3.20
CA THR A 167 4.02 -1.70 2.77
C THR A 167 4.38 -0.29 2.26
N LEU A 168 3.48 0.35 1.50
CA LEU A 168 3.66 1.73 1.04
C LEU A 168 3.68 2.74 2.19
N ALA A 169 2.86 2.52 3.23
CA ALA A 169 2.77 3.44 4.37
C ALA A 169 4.04 3.44 5.22
N THR A 170 4.78 2.34 5.25
CA THR A 170 6.03 2.19 6.01
C THR A 170 7.26 2.73 5.28
N LEU A 171 7.19 2.89 3.96
CA LEU A 171 8.32 3.34 3.15
C LEU A 171 8.39 4.87 3.12
N ARG A 172 9.49 5.43 3.64
CA ARG A 172 9.85 6.83 3.38
C ARG A 172 10.56 6.88 2.03
N VAL A 173 9.87 7.34 0.99
CA VAL A 173 10.48 7.66 -0.30
C VAL A 173 11.44 8.83 -0.08
N ARG A 174 12.70 8.66 -0.47
CA ARG A 174 13.72 9.73 -0.46
C ARG A 174 13.31 10.79 -1.48
N PRO A 175 13.38 12.10 -1.17
CA PRO A 175 13.13 13.16 -2.14
C PRO A 175 14.21 13.22 -3.22
#